data_AF-A0A366S674-F1
#
_entry.id   AF-A0A366S674-F1
#
_cell.length_a   1.000
_cell.length_b   1.000
_cell.length_c   1.000
_cell.angle_alpha   90.00
_cell.angle_beta   90.00
_cell.angle_gamma   90.00
#
_symmetry.space_group_name_H-M   'P 1'
#
loop_
_entity.id
_entity.type
_entity.pdbx_description
1 polymer ?
#
loop_
_entity_poly.entity_id
_entity_poly.type
_entity_poly.pdbx_seq_one_letter_code
_entity_poly.pdbx_strand_id
1 'polypeptide(L)'
;MTNPSQTIETFQKTLGPFIKPREQVNYIRRVLALHLGSCSHDGPVKQPVALADATHDVTPDPNSKGFYREYIEALKANVDARRKYEDAAQSNLASSSSTQDSSSSNELLEERLALLKLQAKQSRLSAVQGHLDSLMQKPAAAPEYLDPEDVFHEAASLPKVPKEVVNSLVAQQSVKKTDLTEQVAQLEKTVLRAKLLLKREEQLLRETRANAQGLPDVVSNGIRLHALNTTRNELITWIETELSKASGDEEGGEESVSKSHAQATADQATINERLGTIKEKYAKYLSGRRSLLSSVGEKFDSSAVPVLAPSTTKQQAEETETASSTYLLTPYIATLLALSKKQRAIITQKAHVNTTLDKEIKDNCQSLEHLEEESLFLSSHSSAPASRRRSVLGEFLPSGERSGLTGKIQHWVLAADSAKIATLENVAEQVEGGQLALENSMQTLQEIDHLLGQVDEEEEEEAQADTTEDDVWLEAGPKSPSKTRKHTEKGNSGQPQDAWSGLHGNLGLIGQEDAV
;
A
#
# COMPACT_ATOMS: atom_id res chain seq x y z
N MET A 1 10.20 10.11 -47.67
CA MET A 1 10.09 8.78 -47.01
C MET A 1 10.18 7.73 -48.10
N THR A 2 11.27 6.97 -48.14
CA THR A 2 11.53 5.97 -49.18
C THR A 2 10.76 4.68 -48.88
N ASN A 3 10.06 4.16 -49.88
CA ASN A 3 9.20 2.98 -49.74
C ASN A 3 10.01 1.76 -49.28
N PRO A 4 9.44 0.86 -48.45
CA PRO A 4 10.13 -0.32 -47.93
C PRO A 4 10.64 -1.27 -49.02
N SER A 5 9.98 -1.29 -50.18
CA SER A 5 10.44 -2.01 -51.38
C SER A 5 11.77 -1.49 -51.92
N GLN A 6 11.96 -0.17 -51.93
CA GLN A 6 13.22 0.46 -52.38
C GLN A 6 14.36 0.13 -51.43
N THR A 7 14.12 0.08 -50.12
CA THR A 7 15.15 -0.32 -49.16
C THR A 7 15.60 -1.76 -49.36
N ILE A 8 14.66 -2.70 -49.58
CA ILE A 8 15.00 -4.12 -49.81
C ILE A 8 15.80 -4.30 -51.10
N GLU A 9 15.45 -3.59 -52.17
CA GLU A 9 16.23 -3.62 -53.41
C GLU A 9 17.63 -3.04 -53.24
N THR A 10 17.79 -1.97 -52.45
CA THR A 10 19.13 -1.44 -52.14
C THR A 10 19.96 -2.43 -51.31
N PHE A 11 19.36 -3.14 -50.35
CA PHE A 11 20.03 -4.17 -49.58
C PHE A 11 20.40 -5.39 -50.44
N GLN A 12 19.52 -5.82 -51.34
CA GLN A 12 19.84 -6.92 -52.25
C GLN A 12 20.94 -6.54 -53.24
N LYS A 13 20.96 -5.29 -53.74
CA LYS A 13 22.03 -4.80 -54.62
C LYS A 13 23.37 -4.66 -53.90
N THR A 14 23.38 -4.23 -52.64
CA THR A 14 24.62 -4.09 -51.86
C THR A 14 25.15 -5.41 -51.34
N LEU A 15 24.28 -6.34 -50.91
CA LEU A 15 24.68 -7.62 -50.34
C LEU A 15 24.78 -8.75 -51.36
N GLY A 16 24.12 -8.65 -52.51
CA GLY A 16 24.15 -9.65 -53.58
C GLY A 16 25.56 -10.09 -54.01
N PRO A 17 26.55 -9.18 -54.13
CA PRO A 17 27.94 -9.57 -54.41
C PRO A 17 28.61 -10.41 -53.29
N PHE A 18 28.17 -10.22 -52.04
CA PHE A 18 28.73 -10.86 -50.84
C PHE A 18 27.96 -12.12 -50.40
N ILE A 19 26.73 -12.31 -50.87
CA ILE A 19 25.93 -13.51 -50.63
C ILE A 19 26.29 -14.56 -51.68
N LYS A 20 27.15 -15.52 -51.31
CA LYS A 20 27.52 -16.65 -52.16
C LYS A 20 26.70 -17.91 -51.83
N PRO A 21 26.38 -18.77 -52.81
CA PRO A 21 25.79 -20.09 -52.57
C PRO A 21 26.60 -20.91 -51.56
N ARG A 22 25.92 -21.70 -50.73
CA ARG A 22 26.52 -22.48 -49.64
C ARG A 22 27.69 -23.36 -50.09
N GLU A 23 27.61 -23.90 -51.29
CA GLU A 23 28.67 -24.72 -51.91
C GLU A 23 29.93 -23.91 -52.20
N GLN A 24 29.79 -22.70 -52.77
CA GLN A 24 30.91 -21.80 -53.02
C GLN A 24 31.54 -21.34 -51.70
N VAL A 25 30.74 -21.06 -50.68
CA VAL A 25 31.25 -20.71 -49.34
C VAL A 25 32.04 -21.87 -48.73
N ASN A 26 31.55 -23.10 -48.85
CA ASN A 26 32.26 -24.29 -48.38
C ASN A 26 33.57 -24.55 -49.16
N TYR A 27 33.56 -24.33 -50.47
CA TYR A 27 34.76 -24.41 -51.30
C TYR A 27 35.80 -23.35 -50.87
N ILE A 28 35.38 -22.09 -50.72
CA ILE A 28 36.25 -20.99 -50.25
C ILE A 28 36.81 -21.32 -48.86
N ARG A 29 35.98 -21.80 -47.93
CA ARG A 29 36.43 -22.22 -46.58
C ARG A 29 37.47 -23.34 -46.65
N ARG A 30 37.29 -24.33 -47.53
CA ARG A 30 38.25 -25.43 -47.71
C ARG A 30 39.58 -24.92 -48.27
N VAL A 31 39.54 -24.04 -49.27
CA VAL A 31 40.74 -23.44 -49.87
C VAL A 31 41.48 -22.58 -48.84
N LEU A 32 40.76 -21.75 -48.07
CA LEU A 32 41.35 -20.95 -46.99
C LEU A 32 41.93 -21.83 -45.89
N ALA A 33 41.25 -22.90 -45.47
CA ALA A 33 41.76 -23.83 -44.47
C ALA A 33 43.05 -24.53 -44.92
N LEU A 34 43.17 -24.87 -46.22
CA LEU A 34 44.38 -25.43 -46.81
C LEU A 34 45.53 -24.41 -46.87
N HIS A 35 45.23 -23.16 -47.24
CA HIS A 35 46.22 -22.09 -47.30
C HIS A 35 46.72 -21.70 -45.91
N LEU A 36 45.81 -21.52 -44.95
CA LEU A 36 46.16 -21.23 -43.55
C LEU A 36 46.94 -22.40 -42.92
N GLY A 37 46.57 -23.65 -43.22
CA GLY A 37 47.33 -24.81 -42.80
C GLY A 37 48.75 -24.88 -43.38
N SER A 38 48.94 -24.33 -44.58
CA SER A 38 50.25 -24.22 -45.24
C SER A 38 51.10 -23.10 -44.62
N CYS A 39 50.48 -22.00 -44.16
CA CYS A 39 51.16 -20.92 -43.44
C CYS A 39 51.50 -21.27 -41.98
N SER A 40 50.76 -22.19 -41.35
CA SER A 40 50.89 -22.49 -39.92
C SER A 40 51.81 -23.68 -39.60
N HIS A 41 52.44 -24.31 -40.59
CA HIS A 41 53.27 -25.53 -40.47
C HIS A 41 52.62 -26.75 -39.77
N ASP A 42 51.34 -26.68 -39.36
CA ASP A 42 50.64 -27.69 -38.53
C ASP A 42 49.52 -28.43 -39.29
N GLY A 43 49.52 -28.38 -40.62
CA GLY A 43 48.53 -29.06 -41.47
C GLY A 43 47.16 -28.36 -41.51
N PRO A 44 46.15 -28.96 -42.16
CA PRO A 44 44.86 -28.29 -42.40
C PRO A 44 44.11 -28.03 -41.09
N VAL A 45 43.75 -26.76 -40.86
CA VAL A 45 43.07 -26.29 -39.64
C VAL A 45 41.72 -27.00 -39.45
N LYS A 46 41.62 -27.86 -38.43
CA LYS A 46 40.41 -28.65 -38.11
C LYS A 46 39.35 -27.88 -37.33
N GLN A 47 39.72 -26.75 -36.72
CA GLN A 47 38.82 -25.89 -35.95
C GLN A 47 38.26 -24.75 -36.81
N PRO A 48 37.07 -24.23 -36.49
CA PRO A 48 36.56 -23.03 -37.14
C PRO A 48 37.59 -21.90 -36.97
N VAL A 49 37.97 -21.23 -38.06
CA VAL A 49 38.94 -20.12 -38.07
C VAL A 49 38.59 -19.01 -37.06
N ALA A 50 37.33 -18.92 -36.64
CA ALA A 50 36.85 -18.00 -35.61
C ALA A 50 37.29 -18.32 -34.17
N LEU A 51 37.89 -19.50 -33.91
CA LEU A 51 38.25 -19.99 -32.58
C LEU A 51 39.76 -20.27 -32.43
N ALA A 52 40.59 -19.83 -33.37
CA ALA A 52 42.03 -20.02 -33.26
C ALA A 52 42.56 -19.26 -32.03
N ASP A 53 43.21 -20.01 -31.14
CA ASP A 53 43.76 -19.52 -29.87
C ASP A 53 44.97 -18.61 -30.16
N ALA A 54 44.91 -17.36 -29.70
CA ALA A 54 45.90 -16.32 -30.01
C ALA A 54 47.18 -16.45 -29.15
N THR A 55 47.67 -17.68 -28.97
CA THR A 55 48.88 -17.98 -28.19
C THR A 55 50.15 -17.93 -29.03
N HIS A 56 50.04 -17.77 -30.34
CA HIS A 56 51.19 -17.65 -31.24
C HIS A 56 51.65 -16.20 -31.36
N ASP A 57 52.93 -15.97 -31.06
CA ASP A 57 53.58 -14.69 -31.35
C ASP A 57 53.52 -14.42 -32.86
N VAL A 58 52.73 -13.41 -33.23
CA VAL A 58 52.59 -12.98 -34.61
C VAL A 58 53.88 -12.24 -35.02
N THR A 59 54.74 -12.91 -35.77
CA THR A 59 55.93 -12.29 -36.37
C THR A 59 55.49 -11.49 -37.61
N PRO A 60 55.75 -10.17 -37.67
CA PRO A 60 55.38 -9.37 -38.83
C PRO A 60 56.28 -9.71 -40.01
N ASP A 61 55.69 -10.10 -41.14
CA ASP A 61 56.39 -10.14 -42.42
C ASP A 61 56.71 -8.69 -42.83
N PRO A 62 58.00 -8.32 -43.04
CA PRO A 62 58.41 -6.94 -43.34
C PRO A 62 57.83 -6.37 -44.64
N ASN A 63 57.18 -7.19 -45.47
CA ASN A 63 56.57 -6.77 -46.73
C ASN A 63 55.08 -6.38 -46.63
N SER A 64 54.47 -6.43 -45.43
CA SER A 64 53.07 -6.06 -45.21
C SER A 64 52.84 -4.53 -45.27
N LYS A 65 51.98 -4.06 -46.20
CA LYS A 65 51.65 -2.63 -46.37
C LYS A 65 50.15 -2.37 -46.14
N GLY A 66 49.81 -1.21 -45.58
CA GLY A 66 48.43 -0.71 -45.40
C GLY A 66 47.72 -1.24 -44.15
N PHE A 67 46.38 -1.32 -44.19
CA PHE A 67 45.52 -1.75 -43.07
C PHE A 67 45.89 -3.11 -42.47
N TYR A 68 46.51 -3.99 -43.26
CA TYR A 68 46.99 -5.28 -42.77
C TYR A 68 48.13 -5.13 -41.75
N ARG A 69 49.02 -4.14 -41.94
CA ARG A 69 50.08 -3.82 -40.98
C ARG A 69 49.51 -3.23 -39.69
N GLU A 70 48.57 -2.28 -39.80
CA GLU A 70 47.89 -1.69 -38.64
C GLU A 70 47.12 -2.75 -37.84
N TYR A 71 46.48 -3.69 -38.53
CA TYR A 71 45.82 -4.82 -37.89
C TYR A 71 46.79 -5.72 -37.12
N ILE A 72 47.93 -6.08 -37.72
CA ILE A 72 48.97 -6.89 -37.05
C ILE A 72 49.55 -6.13 -35.84
N GLU A 73 49.78 -4.82 -35.96
CA GLU A 73 50.26 -3.98 -34.87
C GLU A 73 49.26 -3.89 -33.71
N ALA A 74 47.98 -3.72 -34.01
CA ALA A 74 46.91 -3.75 -33.02
C ALA A 74 46.76 -5.12 -32.35
N LEU A 75 46.94 -6.21 -33.11
CA LEU A 75 46.89 -7.57 -32.58
C LEU A 75 48.07 -7.83 -31.63
N LYS A 76 49.27 -7.40 -32.00
CA LYS A 76 50.45 -7.44 -31.11
C LYS A 76 50.23 -6.64 -29.83
N ALA A 77 49.72 -5.42 -29.95
CA ALA A 77 49.38 -4.59 -28.79
C ALA A 77 48.33 -5.25 -27.88
N ASN A 78 47.36 -5.97 -28.45
CA ASN A 78 46.37 -6.73 -27.67
C ASN A 78 47.01 -7.90 -26.91
N VAL A 79 47.88 -8.68 -27.57
CA VAL A 79 48.61 -9.79 -26.95
C VAL A 79 49.52 -9.27 -25.82
N ASP A 80 50.24 -8.17 -26.06
CA ASP A 80 51.08 -7.54 -25.04
C ASP A 80 50.26 -7.01 -23.86
N ALA A 81 49.07 -6.43 -24.11
CA ALA A 81 48.16 -5.99 -23.05
C ALA A 81 47.62 -7.16 -22.22
N ARG A 82 47.30 -8.29 -22.86
CA ARG A 82 46.86 -9.52 -22.17
C ARG A 82 47.96 -10.09 -21.29
N ARG A 83 49.20 -10.17 -21.80
CA ARG A 83 50.37 -10.60 -20.99
C ARG A 83 50.55 -9.72 -19.76
N LYS A 84 50.53 -8.39 -19.94
CA LYS A 84 50.61 -7.43 -18.82
C LYS A 84 49.47 -7.62 -17.80
N TYR A 85 48.26 -7.92 -18.27
CA TYR A 85 47.14 -8.20 -17.38
C TYR A 85 47.34 -9.49 -16.60
N GLU A 86 47.82 -10.55 -17.24
CA GLU A 86 48.13 -11.83 -16.59
C GLU A 86 49.26 -11.68 -15.57
N ASP A 87 50.32 -10.94 -15.90
CA ASP A 87 51.42 -10.60 -14.97
C ASP A 87 50.90 -9.78 -13.77
N ALA A 88 50.00 -8.82 -14.00
CA ALA A 88 49.35 -8.06 -12.94
C ALA A 88 48.43 -8.94 -12.08
N ALA A 89 47.70 -9.88 -12.66
CA ALA A 89 46.86 -10.82 -11.93
C ALA A 89 47.71 -11.78 -11.08
N GLN A 90 48.82 -12.29 -11.62
CA GLN A 90 49.72 -13.21 -10.93
C GLN A 90 50.54 -12.52 -9.84
N SER A 91 50.98 -11.27 -10.04
CA SER A 91 51.66 -10.48 -8.99
C SER A 91 50.74 -10.15 -7.81
N ASN A 92 49.45 -9.91 -8.06
CA ASN A 92 48.46 -9.74 -6.99
C ASN A 92 48.21 -11.04 -6.20
N LEU A 93 48.24 -12.21 -6.85
CA LEU A 93 48.20 -13.50 -6.14
C LEU A 93 49.48 -13.77 -5.34
N ALA A 94 50.66 -13.54 -5.92
CA ALA A 94 51.94 -13.80 -5.26
C ALA A 94 52.21 -12.88 -4.04
N SER A 95 51.73 -11.63 -4.07
CA SER A 95 51.89 -10.65 -2.99
C SER A 95 51.10 -10.99 -1.71
N SER A 96 50.20 -11.98 -1.75
CA SER A 96 49.43 -12.45 -0.59
C SER A 96 50.12 -13.56 0.23
N SER A 97 51.38 -13.89 -0.08
CA SER A 97 52.09 -15.03 0.53
C SER A 97 53.28 -14.66 1.46
N SER A 98 53.44 -13.39 1.87
CA SER A 98 54.45 -13.04 2.88
C SER A 98 53.90 -13.15 4.30
N THR A 99 54.43 -14.13 5.01
CA THR A 99 54.16 -14.50 6.40
C THR A 99 54.67 -13.42 7.36
N GLN A 100 53.81 -12.52 7.86
CA GLN A 100 54.02 -11.79 9.13
C GLN A 100 52.66 -11.48 9.80
N ASP A 101 52.54 -11.91 11.06
CA ASP A 101 51.54 -11.58 12.07
C ASP A 101 50.07 -11.47 11.60
N SER A 102 49.38 -12.62 11.59
CA SER A 102 47.98 -12.75 11.19
C SER A 102 46.96 -12.10 12.14
N SER A 103 47.35 -11.64 13.33
CA SER A 103 46.45 -10.92 14.24
C SER A 103 46.42 -9.42 13.95
N SER A 104 47.58 -8.77 13.83
CA SER A 104 47.68 -7.32 13.57
C SER A 104 47.33 -6.95 12.13
N SER A 105 47.62 -7.82 11.16
CA SER A 105 47.25 -7.61 9.77
C SER A 105 45.73 -7.67 9.55
N ASN A 106 45.02 -8.57 10.23
CA ASN A 106 43.56 -8.62 10.17
C ASN A 106 42.93 -7.38 10.83
N GLU A 107 43.47 -6.91 11.95
CA GLU A 107 43.00 -5.69 12.61
C GLU A 107 43.22 -4.45 11.73
N LEU A 108 44.40 -4.30 11.11
CA LEU A 108 44.69 -3.23 10.14
C LEU A 108 43.82 -3.32 8.87
N LEU A 109 43.51 -4.52 8.40
CA LEU A 109 42.61 -4.73 7.25
C LEU A 109 41.16 -4.40 7.63
N GLU A 110 40.71 -4.76 8.81
CA GLU A 110 39.39 -4.42 9.34
C GLU A 110 39.25 -2.91 9.55
N GLU A 111 40.28 -2.25 10.09
CA GLU A 111 40.36 -0.79 10.19
C GLU A 111 40.32 -0.14 8.80
N ARG A 112 41.09 -0.66 7.83
CA ARG A 112 41.08 -0.14 6.46
C ARG A 112 39.73 -0.34 5.78
N LEU A 113 39.08 -1.48 5.99
CA LEU A 113 37.73 -1.75 5.49
C LEU A 113 36.70 -0.85 6.17
N ALA A 114 36.83 -0.59 7.46
CA ALA A 114 35.98 0.34 8.20
C ALA A 114 36.15 1.77 7.67
N LEU A 115 37.37 2.22 7.40
CA LEU A 115 37.67 3.51 6.79
C LEU A 115 37.10 3.62 5.38
N LEU A 116 37.23 2.58 4.54
CA LEU A 116 36.64 2.57 3.20
C LEU A 116 35.11 2.60 3.25
N LYS A 117 34.50 1.84 4.17
CA LYS A 117 33.05 1.89 4.42
C LYS A 117 32.62 3.28 4.90
N LEU A 118 33.41 3.92 5.76
CA LEU A 118 33.13 5.27 6.25
C LEU A 118 33.26 6.31 5.13
N GLN A 119 34.30 6.21 4.29
CA GLN A 119 34.49 7.08 3.12
C GLN A 119 33.35 6.91 2.11
N ALA A 120 32.89 5.67 1.88
CA ALA A 120 31.73 5.41 1.02
C ALA A 120 30.42 5.96 1.61
N LYS A 121 30.25 5.90 2.94
CA LYS A 121 29.12 6.55 3.61
C LYS A 121 29.20 8.07 3.51
N GLN A 122 30.38 8.65 3.69
CA GLN A 122 30.61 10.08 3.56
C GLN A 122 30.34 10.56 2.13
N SER A 123 30.82 9.84 1.11
CA SER A 123 30.55 10.19 -0.28
C SER A 123 29.05 10.12 -0.59
N ARG A 124 28.36 9.08 -0.12
CA ARG A 124 26.90 8.97 -0.24
C ARG A 124 26.18 10.12 0.46
N LEU A 125 26.58 10.48 1.68
CA LEU A 125 25.98 11.60 2.41
C LEU A 125 26.26 12.93 1.71
N SER A 126 27.47 13.15 1.19
CA SER A 126 27.81 14.36 0.43
C SER A 126 27.02 14.47 -0.87
N ALA A 127 26.74 13.34 -1.54
CA ALA A 127 25.89 13.31 -2.72
C ALA A 127 24.43 13.62 -2.37
N VAL A 128 23.90 13.02 -1.30
CA VAL A 128 22.54 13.33 -0.80
C VAL A 128 22.44 14.80 -0.39
N GLN A 129 23.45 15.33 0.31
CA GLN A 129 23.52 16.74 0.67
C GLN A 129 23.56 17.64 -0.58
N GLY A 130 24.39 17.33 -1.58
CA GLY A 130 24.43 18.09 -2.82
C GLY A 130 23.10 18.06 -3.60
N HIS A 131 22.39 16.94 -3.58
CA HIS A 131 21.05 16.85 -4.17
C HIS A 131 20.00 17.60 -3.34
N LEU A 132 20.11 17.58 -2.01
CA LEU A 132 19.24 18.33 -1.12
C LEU A 132 19.48 19.84 -1.27
N ASP A 133 20.74 20.28 -1.36
CA ASP A 133 21.12 21.66 -1.63
C ASP A 133 20.61 22.11 -3.01
N SER A 134 20.69 21.26 -4.02
CA SER A 134 20.09 21.50 -5.35
C SER A 134 18.57 21.64 -5.28
N LEU A 135 17.89 20.79 -4.50
CA LEU A 135 16.45 20.84 -4.28
C LEU A 135 16.04 22.06 -3.43
N MET A 136 16.89 22.51 -2.52
CA MET A 136 16.68 23.73 -1.75
C MET A 136 16.88 24.99 -2.60
N GLN A 137 17.82 24.96 -3.56
CA GLN A 137 17.99 26.05 -4.53
C GLN A 137 16.82 26.14 -5.53
N LYS A 138 16.15 25.01 -5.81
CA LYS A 138 14.98 24.95 -6.67
C LYS A 138 13.80 24.24 -5.97
N PRO A 139 13.03 24.94 -5.12
CA PRO A 139 11.91 24.32 -4.43
C PRO A 139 10.91 23.78 -5.45
N ALA A 140 10.43 22.56 -5.25
CA ALA A 140 9.46 21.89 -6.14
C ALA A 140 8.13 22.66 -6.32
N ALA A 141 7.91 23.72 -5.52
CA ALA A 141 6.78 24.63 -5.62
C ALA A 141 7.06 25.89 -6.48
N ALA A 142 8.29 26.08 -6.98
CA ALA A 142 8.61 27.15 -7.93
C ALA A 142 8.08 26.77 -9.33
N PRO A 143 7.38 27.70 -10.02
CA PRO A 143 6.75 27.43 -11.30
C PRO A 143 7.74 27.06 -12.44
N GLU A 144 9.04 27.30 -12.24
CA GLU A 144 10.11 27.02 -13.21
C GLU A 144 10.80 25.65 -13.01
N TYR A 145 10.53 24.92 -11.91
CA TYR A 145 11.23 23.64 -11.64
C TYR A 145 10.70 22.46 -12.46
N LEU A 146 9.45 22.53 -12.89
CA LEU A 146 8.80 21.55 -13.76
C LEU A 146 8.32 22.24 -15.04
N ASP A 147 9.20 22.98 -15.70
CA ASP A 147 8.90 23.42 -17.07
C ASP A 147 8.87 22.16 -17.95
N PRO A 148 7.71 21.80 -18.53
CA PRO A 148 7.61 20.64 -19.40
C PRO A 148 8.60 20.73 -20.56
N GLU A 149 8.92 21.93 -21.04
CA GLU A 149 9.88 22.07 -22.14
C GLU A 149 11.29 21.65 -21.72
N ASP A 150 11.79 22.07 -20.56
CA ASP A 150 13.10 21.64 -20.03
C ASP A 150 13.17 20.14 -19.72
N VAL A 151 12.10 19.55 -19.19
CA VAL A 151 12.04 18.11 -18.89
C VAL A 151 12.03 17.26 -20.17
N PHE A 152 11.49 17.79 -21.27
CA PHE A 152 11.44 17.09 -22.56
C PHE A 152 12.51 17.55 -23.56
N HIS A 153 13.38 18.52 -23.23
CA HIS A 153 14.44 18.99 -24.11
C HIS A 153 15.52 17.93 -24.42
N GLU A 154 15.80 17.01 -23.51
CA GLU A 154 16.71 15.87 -23.74
C GLU A 154 16.00 14.62 -24.30
N ALA A 155 14.67 14.61 -24.30
CA ALA A 155 13.91 13.53 -24.91
C ALA A 155 13.89 13.70 -26.43
N ALA A 156 14.30 12.67 -27.18
CA ALA A 156 14.19 12.68 -28.63
C ALA A 156 12.76 13.03 -29.05
N SER A 157 12.61 14.08 -29.87
CA SER A 157 11.30 14.59 -30.30
C SER A 157 10.43 13.45 -30.77
N LEU A 158 9.31 13.21 -30.08
CA LEU A 158 8.41 12.12 -30.43
C LEU A 158 7.93 12.32 -31.88
N PRO A 159 7.82 11.23 -32.67
CA PRO A 159 7.31 11.33 -34.03
C PRO A 159 5.91 11.95 -34.00
N LYS A 160 5.70 13.01 -34.81
CA LYS A 160 4.40 13.69 -34.93
C LYS A 160 3.34 12.64 -35.25
N VAL A 161 2.40 12.47 -34.32
CA VAL A 161 1.31 11.51 -34.45
C VAL A 161 0.49 11.88 -35.70
N PRO A 162 0.17 10.90 -36.58
CA PRO A 162 -0.62 11.17 -37.79
C PRO A 162 -1.96 11.82 -37.44
N LYS A 163 -2.34 12.86 -38.19
CA LYS A 163 -3.58 13.62 -37.96
C LYS A 163 -4.82 12.73 -38.07
N GLU A 164 -4.73 11.61 -38.78
CA GLU A 164 -5.77 10.60 -38.87
C GLU A 164 -6.08 9.94 -37.52
N VAL A 165 -5.08 9.74 -36.65
CA VAL A 165 -5.25 9.13 -35.31
C VAL A 165 -5.86 10.14 -34.33
N VAL A 166 -5.50 11.42 -34.44
CA VAL A 166 -6.10 12.48 -33.62
C VAL A 166 -7.55 12.71 -34.02
N ASN A 167 -7.84 12.71 -35.32
CA ASN A 167 -9.20 12.86 -35.84
C ASN A 167 -10.08 11.63 -35.56
N SER A 168 -9.52 10.41 -35.51
CA SER A 168 -10.26 9.22 -35.09
C SER A 168 -10.58 9.21 -33.59
N LEU A 169 -9.69 9.73 -32.73
CA LEU A 169 -9.99 9.95 -31.31
C LEU A 169 -11.07 11.01 -31.09
N VAL A 170 -11.02 12.11 -31.86
CA VAL A 170 -12.03 13.18 -31.79
C VAL A 170 -13.38 12.71 -32.34
N ALA A 171 -13.38 11.90 -33.41
CA ALA A 171 -14.61 11.29 -33.96
C ALA A 171 -15.18 10.17 -33.06
N GLN A 172 -14.34 9.42 -32.33
CA GLN A 172 -14.80 8.45 -31.32
C GLN A 172 -15.31 9.15 -30.03
N GLN A 173 -14.89 10.38 -29.74
CA GLN A 173 -15.48 11.16 -28.65
C GLN A 173 -16.88 11.70 -28.96
N SER A 174 -17.23 11.93 -30.24
CA SER A 174 -18.48 12.59 -30.63
C SER A 174 -19.65 11.62 -30.87
N VAL A 175 -19.40 10.32 -31.03
CA VAL A 175 -20.45 9.31 -31.18
C VAL A 175 -20.55 8.46 -29.91
N LYS A 176 -21.46 8.87 -29.01
CA LYS A 176 -21.91 8.15 -27.79
C LYS A 176 -20.96 8.15 -26.59
N LYS A 177 -20.50 9.33 -26.15
CA LYS A 177 -20.43 9.61 -24.71
C LYS A 177 -21.86 9.87 -24.19
N THR A 178 -22.70 8.85 -24.13
CA THR A 178 -23.80 8.93 -23.14
C THR A 178 -23.09 9.03 -21.81
N ASP A 179 -23.30 10.17 -21.16
CA ASP A 179 -22.40 10.78 -20.22
C ASP A 179 -22.07 9.81 -19.09
N LEU A 180 -20.82 9.35 -19.03
CA LEU A 180 -20.39 8.34 -18.05
C LEU A 180 -20.60 8.87 -16.62
N THR A 181 -20.52 10.19 -16.48
CA THR A 181 -20.92 10.99 -15.32
C THR A 181 -22.42 10.91 -15.02
N GLU A 182 -23.32 10.96 -16.01
CA GLU A 182 -24.77 10.73 -15.79
C GLU A 182 -25.05 9.30 -15.32
N GLN A 183 -24.35 8.31 -15.88
CA GLN A 183 -24.50 6.91 -15.43
C GLN A 183 -23.95 6.69 -14.02
N VAL A 184 -22.83 7.33 -13.67
CA VAL A 184 -22.28 7.32 -12.31
C VAL A 184 -23.23 8.03 -11.35
N ALA A 185 -23.74 9.21 -11.70
CA ALA A 185 -24.73 9.93 -10.88
C ALA A 185 -26.03 9.14 -10.70
N GLN A 186 -26.48 8.40 -11.72
CA GLN A 186 -27.62 7.52 -11.63
C GLN A 186 -27.34 6.32 -10.70
N LEU A 187 -26.15 5.73 -10.76
CA LEU A 187 -25.71 4.68 -9.84
C LEU A 187 -25.62 5.20 -8.41
N GLU A 188 -25.00 6.35 -8.17
CA GLU A 188 -24.92 6.99 -6.86
C GLU A 188 -26.31 7.25 -6.28
N LYS A 189 -27.23 7.78 -7.10
CA LYS A 189 -28.64 7.97 -6.71
C LYS A 189 -29.32 6.65 -6.35
N THR A 190 -29.09 5.58 -7.12
CA THR A 190 -29.65 4.25 -6.79
C THR A 190 -29.05 3.65 -5.52
N VAL A 191 -27.75 3.84 -5.28
CA VAL A 191 -27.04 3.37 -4.09
C VAL A 191 -27.51 4.12 -2.86
N LEU A 192 -27.66 5.44 -2.94
CA LEU A 192 -28.20 6.26 -1.85
C LEU A 192 -29.64 5.85 -1.53
N ARG A 193 -30.48 5.62 -2.55
CA ARG A 193 -31.85 5.13 -2.36
C ARG A 193 -31.87 3.77 -1.69
N ALA A 194 -31.01 2.85 -2.13
CA ALA A 194 -30.89 1.51 -1.53
C ALA A 194 -30.41 1.58 -0.07
N LYS A 195 -29.42 2.43 0.23
CA LYS A 195 -28.93 2.65 1.62
C LYS A 195 -30.02 3.22 2.53
N LEU A 196 -30.84 4.15 2.02
CA LEU A 196 -31.97 4.69 2.79
C LEU A 196 -33.05 3.64 3.04
N LEU A 197 -33.37 2.82 2.05
CA LEU A 197 -34.32 1.69 2.22
C LEU A 197 -33.79 0.68 3.23
N LEU A 198 -32.50 0.32 3.17
CA LEU A 198 -31.86 -0.56 4.13
C LEU A 198 -31.97 -0.01 5.56
N LYS A 199 -31.62 1.26 5.77
CA LYS A 199 -31.74 1.89 7.10
C LYS A 199 -33.17 1.88 7.63
N ARG A 200 -34.17 2.07 6.75
CA ARG A 200 -35.60 1.99 7.11
C ARG A 200 -35.98 0.57 7.50
N GLU A 201 -35.55 -0.44 6.75
CA GLU A 201 -35.79 -1.85 7.07
C GLU A 201 -35.11 -2.27 8.38
N GLU A 202 -33.87 -1.83 8.61
CA GLU A 202 -33.16 -2.05 9.87
C GLU A 202 -33.85 -1.38 11.06
N GLN A 203 -34.43 -0.20 10.86
CA GLN A 203 -35.22 0.47 11.89
C GLN A 203 -36.50 -0.31 12.19
N LEU A 204 -37.23 -0.74 11.17
CA LEU A 204 -38.42 -1.60 11.35
C LEU A 204 -38.05 -2.94 12.02
N LEU A 205 -36.89 -3.51 11.70
CA LEU A 205 -36.38 -4.71 12.39
C LEU A 205 -36.06 -4.44 13.86
N ARG A 206 -35.49 -3.27 14.18
CA ARG A 206 -35.24 -2.87 15.56
C ARG A 206 -36.54 -2.62 16.32
N GLU A 207 -37.52 -1.98 15.71
CA GLU A 207 -38.85 -1.72 16.29
C GLU A 207 -39.60 -3.03 16.54
N THR A 208 -39.61 -3.96 15.57
CA THR A 208 -40.22 -5.29 15.74
C THR A 208 -39.49 -6.13 16.79
N ARG A 209 -38.16 -6.09 16.84
CA ARG A 209 -37.38 -6.74 17.91
C ARG A 209 -37.64 -6.12 19.28
N ALA A 210 -37.76 -4.80 19.38
CA ALA A 210 -38.09 -4.13 20.63
C ALA A 210 -39.53 -4.48 21.07
N ASN A 211 -40.49 -4.55 20.15
CA ASN A 211 -41.85 -5.00 20.42
C ASN A 211 -41.88 -6.48 20.82
N ALA A 212 -41.02 -7.33 20.25
CA ALA A 212 -40.88 -8.73 20.64
C ALA A 212 -40.19 -8.91 22.01
N GLN A 213 -39.25 -8.02 22.37
CA GLN A 213 -38.63 -7.97 23.70
C GLN A 213 -39.56 -7.37 24.77
N GLY A 214 -40.63 -6.69 24.35
CA GLY A 214 -41.71 -6.21 25.22
C GLY A 214 -42.76 -7.26 25.57
N LEU A 215 -42.65 -8.50 25.07
CA LEU A 215 -43.45 -9.60 25.62
C LEU A 215 -42.93 -9.92 27.02
N PRO A 216 -43.79 -9.87 28.07
CA PRO A 216 -43.36 -10.27 29.40
C PRO A 216 -42.93 -11.74 29.36
N ASP A 217 -41.74 -12.03 29.87
CA ASP A 217 -41.16 -13.37 30.07
C ASP A 217 -42.08 -14.30 30.89
N VAL A 218 -43.06 -13.72 31.57
CA VAL A 218 -44.17 -14.43 32.20
C VAL A 218 -45.36 -14.53 31.22
N VAL A 219 -45.18 -15.32 30.16
CA VAL A 219 -46.32 -15.87 29.41
C VAL A 219 -47.16 -16.66 30.42
N SER A 220 -48.39 -16.21 30.71
CA SER A 220 -49.24 -16.85 31.70
C SER A 220 -49.33 -18.34 31.44
N ASN A 221 -49.28 -19.17 32.49
CA ASN A 221 -49.29 -20.62 32.35
C ASN A 221 -50.47 -21.12 31.49
N GLY A 222 -51.59 -20.37 31.46
CA GLY A 222 -52.73 -20.64 30.56
C GLY A 222 -52.41 -20.45 29.08
N ILE A 223 -51.70 -19.39 28.70
CA ILE A 223 -51.27 -19.18 27.30
C ILE A 223 -50.20 -20.20 26.91
N ARG A 224 -49.29 -20.56 27.83
CA ARG A 224 -48.29 -21.61 27.59
C ARG A 224 -48.94 -22.98 27.42
N LEU A 225 -49.90 -23.34 28.28
CA LEU A 225 -50.68 -24.57 28.15
C LEU A 225 -51.50 -24.58 26.87
N HIS A 226 -52.12 -23.45 26.51
CA HIS A 226 -52.83 -23.33 25.23
C HIS A 226 -51.89 -23.50 24.06
N ALA A 227 -50.73 -22.84 24.04
CA ALA A 227 -49.71 -22.97 23.00
C ALA A 227 -49.16 -24.41 22.89
N LEU A 228 -48.91 -25.05 24.04
CA LEU A 228 -48.48 -26.46 24.07
C LEU A 228 -49.58 -27.41 23.62
N ASN A 229 -50.83 -27.12 23.95
CA ASN A 229 -51.97 -27.93 23.53
C ASN A 229 -52.25 -27.72 22.03
N THR A 230 -52.08 -26.51 21.49
CA THR A 230 -52.13 -26.25 20.05
C THR A 230 -50.98 -26.94 19.33
N THR A 231 -49.74 -26.87 19.83
CA THR A 231 -48.61 -27.59 19.21
C THR A 231 -48.79 -29.10 19.31
N ARG A 232 -49.36 -29.59 20.42
CA ARG A 232 -49.70 -31.01 20.59
C ARG A 232 -50.76 -31.42 19.59
N ASN A 233 -51.83 -30.65 19.45
CA ASN A 233 -52.90 -30.92 18.50
C ASN A 233 -52.37 -30.85 17.07
N GLU A 234 -51.55 -29.87 16.71
CA GLU A 234 -50.92 -29.77 15.39
C GLU A 234 -49.97 -30.94 15.12
N LEU A 235 -49.19 -31.40 16.11
CA LEU A 235 -48.36 -32.60 15.96
C LEU A 235 -49.19 -33.87 15.86
N ILE A 236 -50.28 -33.99 16.62
CA ILE A 236 -51.22 -35.10 16.49
C ILE A 236 -51.83 -35.09 15.09
N THR A 237 -52.36 -33.96 14.63
CA THR A 237 -52.91 -33.82 13.28
C THR A 237 -51.84 -34.07 12.22
N TRP A 238 -50.60 -33.61 12.41
CA TRP A 238 -49.50 -33.89 11.48
C TRP A 238 -49.18 -35.37 11.44
N ILE A 239 -49.03 -36.03 12.60
CA ILE A 239 -48.80 -37.47 12.70
C ILE A 239 -49.98 -38.24 12.12
N GLU A 240 -51.21 -37.85 12.39
CA GLU A 240 -52.42 -38.46 11.82
C GLU A 240 -52.46 -38.27 10.30
N THR A 241 -52.07 -37.11 9.78
CA THR A 241 -51.98 -36.88 8.32
C THR A 241 -50.83 -37.64 7.67
N GLU A 242 -49.70 -37.80 8.35
CA GLU A 242 -48.57 -38.58 7.83
C GLU A 242 -48.86 -40.09 7.93
N LEU A 243 -49.56 -40.53 8.99
CA LEU A 243 -50.04 -41.90 9.13
C LEU A 243 -51.17 -42.21 8.16
N SER A 244 -52.07 -41.27 7.85
CA SER A 244 -53.11 -41.46 6.83
C SER A 244 -52.55 -41.44 5.41
N LYS A 245 -51.47 -40.67 5.16
CA LYS A 245 -50.70 -40.76 3.90
C LYS A 245 -49.90 -42.07 3.78
N ALA A 246 -49.41 -42.62 4.90
CA ALA A 246 -48.66 -43.87 4.93
C ALA A 246 -49.57 -45.12 4.93
N SER A 247 -50.75 -45.03 5.54
CA SER A 247 -51.82 -46.01 5.47
C SER A 247 -52.62 -45.75 4.21
N GLY A 248 -52.04 -46.09 3.05
CA GLY A 248 -52.69 -45.90 1.75
C GLY A 248 -54.08 -46.51 1.70
N ASP A 249 -55.09 -45.64 1.80
CA ASP A 249 -56.44 -45.85 1.29
C ASP A 249 -56.80 -44.54 0.55
N GLU A 250 -56.21 -44.40 -0.64
CA GLU A 250 -56.71 -43.51 -1.67
C GLU A 250 -58.08 -44.05 -2.07
N GLU A 251 -59.16 -43.51 -1.49
CA GLU A 251 -60.34 -43.03 -2.23
C GLU A 251 -61.38 -42.39 -1.28
N GLY A 252 -61.69 -41.11 -1.51
CA GLY A 252 -62.97 -40.51 -1.16
C GLY A 252 -63.01 -39.63 0.10
N GLY A 253 -62.99 -38.30 -0.10
CA GLY A 253 -63.37 -37.35 0.94
C GLY A 253 -62.84 -35.93 0.71
N GLU A 254 -63.41 -35.23 -0.26
CA GLU A 254 -63.24 -33.78 -0.40
C GLU A 254 -63.75 -33.03 0.84
N GLU A 255 -63.26 -31.79 1.00
CA GLU A 255 -63.68 -30.75 1.95
C GLU A 255 -63.07 -30.80 3.37
N SER A 256 -61.80 -30.35 3.52
CA SER A 256 -61.37 -29.43 4.61
C SER A 256 -59.85 -29.13 4.67
N VAL A 257 -59.04 -29.50 3.67
CA VAL A 257 -57.57 -29.25 3.70
C VAL A 257 -57.14 -28.01 2.88
N SER A 258 -58.07 -27.38 2.16
CA SER A 258 -57.72 -26.39 1.11
C SER A 258 -57.24 -25.02 1.61
N LYS A 259 -57.37 -24.66 2.89
CA LYS A 259 -56.99 -23.31 3.38
C LYS A 259 -55.55 -23.19 3.88
N SER A 260 -54.96 -24.22 4.51
CA SER A 260 -53.57 -24.14 4.99
C SER A 260 -52.56 -24.43 3.89
N HIS A 261 -52.87 -25.34 2.95
CA HIS A 261 -52.00 -25.63 1.82
C HIS A 261 -51.97 -24.50 0.78
N ALA A 262 -53.09 -23.78 0.59
CA ALA A 262 -53.14 -22.60 -0.28
C ALA A 262 -52.29 -21.43 0.25
N GLN A 263 -52.23 -21.22 1.57
CA GLN A 263 -51.42 -20.16 2.17
C GLN A 263 -49.91 -20.47 2.07
N ALA A 264 -49.50 -21.70 2.39
CA ALA A 264 -48.11 -22.13 2.29
C ALA A 264 -47.59 -22.17 0.84
N THR A 265 -48.45 -22.53 -0.12
CA THR A 265 -48.10 -22.49 -1.56
C THR A 265 -48.08 -21.05 -2.10
N ALA A 266 -48.94 -20.15 -1.60
CA ALA A 266 -48.88 -18.72 -1.93
C ALA A 266 -47.61 -18.05 -1.39
N ASP A 267 -47.21 -18.35 -0.15
CA ASP A 267 -45.97 -17.85 0.42
C ASP A 267 -44.74 -18.43 -0.33
N GLN A 268 -44.77 -19.70 -0.71
CA GLN A 268 -43.72 -20.29 -1.54
C GLN A 268 -43.68 -19.68 -2.95
N ALA A 269 -44.83 -19.37 -3.55
CA ALA A 269 -44.94 -18.71 -4.84
C ALA A 269 -44.38 -17.28 -4.80
N THR A 270 -44.68 -16.51 -3.74
CA THR A 270 -44.13 -15.16 -3.56
C THR A 270 -42.62 -15.19 -3.29
N ILE A 271 -42.12 -16.16 -2.52
CA ILE A 271 -40.67 -16.37 -2.33
C ILE A 271 -39.98 -16.69 -3.65
N ASN A 272 -40.56 -17.58 -4.46
CA ASN A 272 -40.04 -17.93 -5.77
C ASN A 272 -40.06 -16.76 -6.75
N GLU A 273 -41.09 -15.92 -6.71
CA GLU A 273 -41.16 -14.68 -7.48
C GLU A 273 -40.04 -13.71 -7.07
N ARG A 274 -39.85 -13.50 -5.76
CA ARG A 274 -38.75 -12.67 -5.23
C ARG A 274 -37.38 -13.21 -5.64
N LEU A 275 -37.16 -14.52 -5.54
CA LEU A 275 -35.93 -15.18 -6.02
C LEU A 275 -35.75 -15.01 -7.53
N GLY A 276 -36.83 -15.07 -8.31
CA GLY A 276 -36.84 -14.75 -9.74
C GLY A 276 -36.36 -13.32 -10.00
N THR A 277 -36.92 -12.34 -9.29
CA THR A 277 -36.49 -10.93 -9.43
C THR A 277 -35.03 -10.70 -9.02
N ILE A 278 -34.53 -11.43 -8.00
CA ILE A 278 -33.13 -11.35 -7.57
C ILE A 278 -32.22 -11.93 -8.64
N LYS A 279 -32.56 -13.09 -9.20
CA LYS A 279 -31.82 -13.71 -10.31
C LYS A 279 -31.79 -12.81 -11.54
N GLU A 280 -32.90 -12.18 -11.88
CA GLU A 280 -32.97 -11.23 -13.00
C GLU A 280 -32.10 -9.98 -12.75
N LYS A 281 -32.15 -9.40 -11.54
CA LYS A 281 -31.28 -8.28 -11.15
C LYS A 281 -29.80 -8.66 -11.21
N TYR A 282 -29.46 -9.86 -10.75
CA TYR A 282 -28.09 -10.35 -10.79
C TYR A 282 -27.62 -10.64 -12.24
N ALA A 283 -28.50 -11.16 -13.09
CA ALA A 283 -28.23 -11.35 -14.51
C ALA A 283 -28.01 -10.00 -15.23
N LYS A 284 -28.80 -8.96 -14.91
CA LYS A 284 -28.60 -7.58 -15.40
C LYS A 284 -27.30 -6.98 -14.90
N TYR A 285 -26.93 -7.22 -13.65
CA TYR A 285 -25.63 -6.81 -13.11
C TYR A 285 -24.46 -7.50 -13.82
N LEU A 286 -24.55 -8.82 -14.03
CA LEU A 286 -23.52 -9.58 -14.74
C LEU A 286 -23.40 -9.18 -16.21
N SER A 287 -24.52 -8.92 -16.90
CA SER A 287 -24.50 -8.45 -18.29
C SER A 287 -23.93 -7.03 -18.38
N GLY A 288 -24.26 -6.14 -17.45
CA GLY A 288 -23.66 -4.81 -17.33
C GLY A 288 -22.16 -4.88 -17.07
N ARG A 289 -21.72 -5.74 -16.15
CA ARG A 289 -20.30 -5.96 -15.85
C ARG A 289 -19.55 -6.58 -17.03
N ARG A 290 -20.15 -7.54 -17.73
CA ARG A 290 -19.57 -8.14 -18.95
C ARG A 290 -19.46 -7.10 -20.06
N SER A 291 -20.49 -6.28 -20.27
CA SER A 291 -20.47 -5.18 -21.24
C SER A 291 -19.38 -4.14 -20.92
N LEU A 292 -19.23 -3.77 -19.64
CA LEU A 292 -18.17 -2.87 -19.19
C LEU A 292 -16.78 -3.50 -19.44
N LEU A 293 -16.58 -4.75 -19.04
CA LEU A 293 -15.32 -5.47 -19.29
C LEU A 293 -15.03 -5.63 -20.78
N SER A 294 -16.04 -5.85 -21.62
CA SER A 294 -15.88 -5.85 -23.08
C SER A 294 -15.51 -4.48 -23.61
N SER A 295 -16.14 -3.40 -23.13
CA SER A 295 -15.80 -2.02 -23.55
C SER A 295 -14.41 -1.57 -23.09
N VAL A 296 -13.92 -2.12 -21.98
CA VAL A 296 -12.56 -1.89 -21.48
C VAL A 296 -11.57 -2.78 -22.23
N GLY A 297 -11.91 -4.04 -22.48
CA GLY A 297 -11.11 -4.98 -23.28
C GLY A 297 -10.92 -4.52 -24.72
N GLU A 298 -11.98 -4.02 -25.37
CA GLU A 298 -11.94 -3.50 -26.73
C GLU A 298 -11.06 -2.23 -26.85
N LYS A 299 -10.92 -1.46 -25.75
CA LYS A 299 -9.94 -0.37 -25.67
C LYS A 299 -8.49 -0.86 -25.58
N PHE A 300 -8.25 -2.08 -25.06
CA PHE A 300 -6.93 -2.71 -25.05
C PHE A 300 -6.62 -3.51 -26.32
N ASP A 301 -7.64 -4.02 -27.02
CA ASP A 301 -7.48 -4.82 -28.25
C ASP A 301 -7.39 -3.98 -29.53
N SER A 302 -7.57 -2.65 -29.45
CA SER A 302 -7.38 -1.74 -30.61
C SER A 302 -5.92 -1.36 -30.90
N SER A 303 -4.95 -1.93 -30.16
CA SER A 303 -3.55 -1.94 -30.58
C SER A 303 -3.31 -3.06 -31.61
N ALA A 304 -3.58 -2.72 -32.87
CA ALA A 304 -3.42 -3.51 -34.08
C ALA A 304 -2.38 -4.65 -34.02
N VAL A 305 -2.88 -5.89 -33.95
CA VAL A 305 -2.23 -7.07 -34.53
C VAL A 305 -3.07 -7.48 -35.73
N PRO A 306 -2.53 -7.55 -36.96
CA PRO A 306 -3.31 -7.91 -38.13
C PRO A 306 -3.58 -9.42 -38.12
N VAL A 307 -4.77 -9.82 -37.67
CA VAL A 307 -5.28 -11.18 -37.88
C VAL A 307 -5.86 -11.21 -39.29
N LEU A 308 -5.16 -11.88 -40.21
CA LEU A 308 -5.71 -12.22 -41.53
C LEU A 308 -6.99 -13.05 -41.34
N ALA A 309 -8.07 -12.58 -41.94
CA ALA A 309 -9.32 -13.33 -42.08
C ALA A 309 -9.08 -14.62 -42.90
N PRO A 310 -9.66 -15.77 -42.52
CA PRO A 310 -9.61 -16.96 -43.36
C PRO A 310 -10.66 -16.86 -44.46
N SER A 311 -10.21 -16.69 -45.70
CA SER A 311 -11.02 -16.93 -46.89
C SER A 311 -11.27 -18.44 -47.04
N THR A 312 -12.53 -18.83 -47.00
CA THR A 312 -13.00 -20.17 -47.32
C THR A 312 -12.75 -20.49 -48.79
N THR A 313 -11.80 -21.36 -49.10
CA THR A 313 -11.81 -22.09 -50.37
C THR A 313 -11.28 -23.49 -50.14
N LYS A 314 -12.12 -24.48 -50.44
CA LYS A 314 -11.80 -25.92 -50.43
C LYS A 314 -10.85 -26.22 -51.59
N GLN A 315 -9.73 -26.90 -51.32
CA GLN A 315 -9.01 -27.87 -52.16
C GLN A 315 -7.73 -28.23 -51.40
N GLN A 316 -7.67 -29.42 -50.80
CA GLN A 316 -7.11 -30.67 -51.34
C GLN A 316 -5.64 -30.81 -50.96
N ALA A 317 -5.32 -32.03 -50.52
CA ALA A 317 -4.13 -32.43 -49.79
C ALA A 317 -2.81 -32.01 -50.44
N GLU A 318 -1.85 -31.58 -49.62
CA GLU A 318 -0.47 -32.07 -49.68
C GLU A 318 0.23 -31.86 -48.33
N GLU A 319 0.79 -32.95 -47.85
CA GLU A 319 1.56 -33.11 -46.62
C GLU A 319 2.89 -32.38 -46.81
N THR A 320 3.04 -31.19 -46.23
CA THR A 320 4.31 -30.48 -46.15
C THR A 320 4.73 -30.35 -44.71
N GLU A 321 5.88 -30.98 -44.40
CA GLU A 321 6.55 -30.94 -43.12
C GLU A 321 6.65 -29.49 -42.62
N THR A 322 6.05 -29.24 -41.46
CA THR A 322 6.12 -27.95 -40.79
C THR A 322 7.57 -27.71 -40.36
N ALA A 323 8.30 -26.92 -41.14
CA ALA A 323 9.58 -26.36 -40.72
C ALA A 323 9.37 -25.69 -39.36
N SER A 324 10.06 -26.23 -38.36
CA SER A 324 9.79 -25.97 -36.97
C SER A 324 10.03 -24.48 -36.64
N SER A 325 8.96 -23.79 -36.25
CA SER A 325 8.99 -22.39 -35.79
C SER A 325 9.80 -22.18 -34.51
N THR A 326 10.36 -23.25 -33.94
CA THR A 326 11.23 -23.25 -32.76
C THR A 326 12.48 -22.39 -32.94
N TYR A 327 13.04 -22.30 -34.15
CA TYR A 327 14.26 -21.49 -34.39
C TYR A 327 14.07 -19.99 -34.15
N LEU A 328 12.84 -19.47 -34.30
CA LEU A 328 12.53 -18.07 -34.02
C LEU A 328 12.41 -17.78 -32.52
N LEU A 329 12.03 -18.77 -31.71
CA LEU A 329 11.90 -18.63 -30.26
C LEU A 329 13.22 -18.86 -29.52
N THR A 330 14.17 -19.60 -30.09
CA THR A 330 15.48 -19.93 -29.49
C THR A 330 16.21 -18.75 -28.84
N PRO A 331 16.33 -17.55 -29.46
CA PRO A 331 16.99 -16.42 -28.81
C PRO A 331 16.21 -15.87 -27.60
N TYR A 332 14.88 -16.01 -27.60
CA TYR A 332 14.02 -15.52 -26.52
C TYR A 332 13.93 -16.50 -25.34
N ILE A 333 14.17 -17.79 -25.54
CA ILE A 333 14.13 -18.80 -24.46
C ILE A 333 15.17 -18.49 -23.37
N ALA A 334 16.37 -18.05 -23.74
CA ALA A 334 17.38 -17.64 -22.77
C ALA A 334 16.92 -16.43 -21.93
N THR A 335 16.28 -15.45 -22.58
CA THR A 335 15.72 -14.28 -21.87
C THR A 335 14.53 -14.65 -20.98
N LEU A 336 13.65 -15.54 -21.42
CA LEU A 336 12.52 -16.03 -20.63
C LEU A 336 12.99 -16.84 -19.42
N LEU A 337 14.02 -17.67 -19.58
CA LEU A 337 14.63 -18.40 -18.47
C LEU A 337 15.33 -17.48 -17.47
N ALA A 338 15.99 -16.41 -17.94
CA ALA A 338 16.56 -15.40 -17.06
C ALA A 338 15.47 -14.65 -16.29
N LEU A 339 14.37 -14.30 -16.97
CA LEU A 339 13.22 -13.62 -16.36
C LEU A 339 12.50 -14.52 -15.35
N SER A 340 12.30 -15.80 -15.66
CA SER A 340 11.67 -16.75 -14.74
C SER A 340 12.53 -16.98 -13.48
N LYS A 341 13.86 -17.03 -13.62
CA LYS A 341 14.78 -17.06 -12.47
C LYS A 341 14.67 -15.80 -11.61
N LYS A 342 14.60 -14.61 -12.22
CA LYS A 342 14.40 -13.33 -11.50
C LYS A 342 13.05 -13.31 -10.78
N GLN A 343 11.98 -13.72 -11.46
CA GLN A 343 10.64 -13.80 -10.86
C GLN A 343 10.62 -14.75 -9.66
N ARG A 344 11.26 -15.92 -9.79
CA ARG A 344 11.40 -16.87 -8.68
C ARG A 344 12.16 -16.25 -7.50
N ALA A 345 13.26 -15.53 -7.76
CA ALA A 345 14.01 -14.83 -6.72
C ALA A 345 13.17 -13.76 -6.00
N ILE A 346 12.38 -12.98 -6.76
CA ILE A 346 11.47 -11.97 -6.19
C ILE A 346 10.38 -12.62 -5.35
N ILE A 347 9.79 -13.74 -5.82
CA ILE A 347 8.78 -14.48 -5.06
C ILE A 347 9.38 -15.02 -3.75
N THR A 348 10.59 -15.58 -3.77
CA THR A 348 11.26 -16.05 -2.56
C THR A 348 11.59 -14.91 -1.61
N GLN A 349 12.01 -13.75 -2.12
CA GLN A 349 12.26 -12.56 -1.30
C GLN A 349 10.96 -12.05 -0.67
N LYS A 350 9.88 -11.95 -1.44
CA LYS A 350 8.57 -11.55 -0.93
C LYS A 350 8.07 -12.50 0.15
N ALA A 351 8.22 -13.81 -0.05
CA ALA A 351 7.87 -14.81 0.94
C ALA A 351 8.69 -14.61 2.23
N HIS A 352 10.00 -14.44 2.13
CA HIS A 352 10.87 -14.17 3.28
C HIS A 352 10.47 -12.89 4.03
N VAL A 353 10.23 -11.79 3.31
CA VAL A 353 9.79 -10.52 3.91
C VAL A 353 8.44 -10.68 4.61
N ASN A 354 7.47 -11.36 3.99
CA ASN A 354 6.20 -11.62 4.65
C ASN A 354 6.37 -12.48 5.90
N THR A 355 7.15 -13.56 5.85
CA THR A 355 7.36 -14.42 7.02
C THR A 355 8.08 -13.71 8.17
N THR A 356 9.02 -12.80 7.85
CA THR A 356 9.71 -12.00 8.86
C THR A 356 8.77 -10.95 9.45
N LEU A 357 7.98 -10.27 8.62
CA LEU A 357 6.97 -9.31 9.06
C LEU A 357 5.91 -9.99 9.95
N ASP A 358 5.40 -11.15 9.55
CA ASP A 358 4.43 -11.92 10.35
C ASP A 358 5.01 -12.35 11.69
N LYS A 359 6.30 -12.73 11.72
CA LYS A 359 7.01 -13.03 12.96
C LYS A 359 7.13 -11.80 13.85
N GLU A 360 7.57 -10.66 13.32
CA GLU A 360 7.69 -9.40 14.08
C GLU A 360 6.32 -8.92 14.60
N ILE A 361 5.25 -9.04 13.81
CA ILE A 361 3.88 -8.72 14.27
C ILE A 361 3.50 -9.63 15.44
N LYS A 362 3.79 -10.94 15.35
CA LYS A 362 3.47 -11.90 16.41
C LYS A 362 4.27 -11.62 17.67
N ASP A 363 5.57 -11.38 17.54
CA ASP A 363 6.47 -11.08 18.66
C ASP A 363 6.04 -9.77 19.35
N ASN A 364 5.71 -8.72 18.58
CA ASN A 364 5.15 -7.47 19.12
C ASN A 364 3.79 -7.69 19.80
N CYS A 365 2.91 -8.49 19.19
CA CYS A 365 1.63 -8.86 19.78
C CYS A 365 1.78 -9.60 21.13
N GLN A 366 2.80 -10.45 21.28
CA GLN A 366 3.10 -11.14 22.54
C GLN A 366 3.70 -10.18 23.57
N SER A 367 4.61 -9.29 23.15
CA SER A 367 5.15 -8.26 24.04
C SER A 367 4.05 -7.33 24.58
N LEU A 368 3.06 -6.98 23.76
CA LEU A 368 1.91 -6.19 24.20
C LEU A 368 0.98 -6.96 25.15
N GLU A 369 0.82 -8.28 24.97
CA GLU A 369 0.08 -9.11 25.93
C GLU A 369 0.79 -9.17 27.28
N HIS A 370 2.11 -9.37 27.28
CA HIS A 370 2.89 -9.32 28.52
C HIS A 370 2.83 -7.96 29.20
N LEU A 371 2.94 -6.86 28.43
CA LEU A 371 2.77 -5.52 28.97
C LEU A 371 1.35 -5.30 29.52
N GLU A 372 0.33 -5.89 28.88
CA GLU A 372 -1.04 -5.83 29.36
C GLU A 372 -1.18 -6.55 30.71
N GLU A 373 -0.61 -7.75 30.84
CA GLU A 373 -0.58 -8.54 32.08
C GLU A 373 0.17 -7.83 33.22
N GLU A 374 1.28 -7.15 32.91
CA GLU A 374 2.07 -6.41 33.90
C GLU A 374 1.44 -5.04 34.25
N SER A 375 0.71 -4.44 33.32
CA SER A 375 0.14 -3.11 33.53
C SER A 375 -1.17 -3.18 34.30
N LEU A 376 -1.15 -2.66 35.51
CA LEU A 376 -2.38 -2.33 36.25
C LEU A 376 -3.14 -1.17 35.59
N PHE A 377 -2.49 -0.42 34.68
CA PHE A 377 -3.08 0.71 33.97
C PHE A 377 -4.31 0.27 33.18
N LEU A 378 -4.20 -0.79 32.38
CA LEU A 378 -5.34 -1.34 31.66
C LEU A 378 -6.39 -1.90 32.62
N SER A 379 -6.04 -2.52 33.74
CA SER A 379 -7.06 -2.98 34.71
C SER A 379 -7.81 -1.82 35.38
N SER A 380 -7.11 -0.73 35.70
CA SER A 380 -7.67 0.46 36.37
C SER A 380 -8.51 1.34 35.43
N HIS A 381 -8.20 1.34 34.14
CA HIS A 381 -8.83 2.17 33.11
C HIS A 381 -9.56 1.35 32.03
N SER A 382 -9.61 0.03 32.18
CA SER A 382 -10.47 -0.86 31.39
C SER A 382 -11.89 -0.52 31.76
N SER A 383 -12.52 0.26 30.90
CA SER A 383 -13.96 0.30 30.83
C SER A 383 -14.41 -1.10 30.40
N ALA A 384 -14.58 -2.00 31.36
CA ALA A 384 -15.50 -3.11 31.20
C ALA A 384 -16.79 -2.50 30.64
N PRO A 385 -17.29 -2.97 29.49
CA PRO A 385 -18.38 -2.31 28.82
C PRO A 385 -19.61 -2.45 29.71
N ALA A 386 -19.93 -1.37 30.42
CA ALA A 386 -21.31 -1.04 30.69
C ALA A 386 -21.99 -0.95 29.32
N SER A 387 -22.61 -2.06 28.95
CA SER A 387 -23.61 -2.16 27.91
C SER A 387 -24.39 -0.86 27.82
N ARG A 388 -24.50 -0.30 26.60
CA ARG A 388 -25.19 0.94 26.19
C ARG A 388 -24.32 2.19 26.02
N ARG A 389 -23.32 2.18 25.13
CA ARG A 389 -23.26 3.18 24.03
C ARG A 389 -22.61 2.53 22.81
N ARG A 390 -23.45 2.07 21.90
CA ARG A 390 -23.06 1.66 20.54
C ARG A 390 -22.49 2.89 19.84
N SER A 391 -21.16 3.03 19.85
CA SER A 391 -20.46 4.03 19.04
C SER A 391 -20.67 3.71 17.56
N VAL A 392 -21.29 4.65 16.85
CA VAL A 392 -21.80 4.54 15.47
C VAL A 392 -20.68 4.56 14.42
N LEU A 393 -19.40 4.53 14.80
CA LEU A 393 -18.28 4.72 13.87
C LEU A 393 -17.40 3.47 13.64
N GLY A 394 -17.70 2.32 14.26
CA GLY A 394 -16.81 1.16 14.23
C GLY A 394 -17.22 -0.04 13.36
N GLU A 395 -18.40 -0.01 12.72
CA GLU A 395 -19.05 -1.24 12.19
C GLU A 395 -18.71 -1.57 10.72
N PHE A 396 -17.54 -1.15 10.22
CA PHE A 396 -17.17 -1.33 8.81
C PHE A 396 -15.98 -2.25 8.50
N LEU A 397 -15.39 -2.94 9.48
CA LEU A 397 -14.31 -3.90 9.19
C LEU A 397 -14.60 -5.30 9.77
N PRO A 398 -14.41 -6.37 8.96
CA PRO A 398 -14.72 -7.74 9.36
C PRO A 398 -13.85 -8.18 10.54
N SER A 399 -14.49 -8.88 11.48
CA SER A 399 -13.99 -9.31 12.78
C SER A 399 -12.67 -10.12 12.79
N GLY A 400 -12.11 -10.49 11.63
CA GLY A 400 -10.84 -11.21 11.53
C GLY A 400 -9.59 -10.33 11.66
N GLU A 401 -9.69 -9.02 11.41
CA GLU A 401 -8.55 -8.09 11.49
C GLU A 401 -8.33 -7.46 12.88
N ARG A 402 -9.32 -7.59 13.78
CA ARG A 402 -9.23 -7.03 15.14
C ARG A 402 -8.38 -7.85 16.13
N SER A 403 -7.95 -9.06 15.76
CA SER A 403 -6.99 -9.84 16.57
C SER A 403 -5.52 -9.50 16.28
N GLY A 404 -5.24 -8.61 15.33
CA GLY A 404 -3.89 -8.14 15.03
C GLY A 404 -3.38 -7.07 16.01
N LEU A 405 -2.13 -6.64 15.79
CA LEU A 405 -1.44 -5.62 16.58
C LEU A 405 -2.29 -4.35 16.83
N THR A 406 -3.00 -3.88 15.81
CA THR A 406 -3.86 -2.70 15.88
C THR A 406 -5.00 -2.84 16.89
N GLY A 407 -5.61 -4.03 17.00
CA GLY A 407 -6.69 -4.27 17.94
C GLY A 407 -6.20 -4.23 19.39
N LYS A 408 -5.01 -4.78 19.66
CA LYS A 408 -4.38 -4.74 20.99
C LYS A 408 -3.99 -3.31 21.39
N ILE A 409 -3.38 -2.56 20.48
CA ILE A 409 -3.01 -1.16 20.72
C ILE A 409 -4.25 -0.30 20.98
N GLN A 410 -5.39 -0.59 20.34
CA GLN A 410 -6.62 0.17 20.53
C GLN A 410 -7.08 0.18 22.00
N HIS A 411 -6.89 -0.91 22.76
CA HIS A 411 -7.24 -0.94 24.18
C HIS A 411 -6.39 0.04 25.01
N TRP A 412 -5.10 0.14 24.70
CA TRP A 412 -4.19 1.10 25.32
C TRP A 412 -4.56 2.54 25.02
N VAL A 413 -4.96 2.83 23.78
CA VAL A 413 -5.42 4.17 23.38
C VAL A 413 -6.70 4.54 24.13
N LEU A 414 -7.67 3.62 24.21
CA LEU A 414 -8.92 3.87 24.92
C LEU A 414 -8.69 4.05 26.44
N ALA A 415 -7.79 3.27 27.04
CA ALA A 415 -7.41 3.44 28.44
C ALA A 415 -6.66 4.77 28.70
N ALA A 416 -5.83 5.21 27.77
CA ALA A 416 -5.17 6.52 27.85
C ALA A 416 -6.19 7.67 27.76
N ASP A 417 -7.15 7.55 26.85
CA ASP A 417 -8.24 8.53 26.70
C ASP A 417 -9.14 8.56 27.96
N SER A 418 -9.45 7.40 28.54
CA SER A 418 -10.24 7.35 29.78
C SER A 418 -9.48 7.91 30.98
N ALA A 419 -8.19 7.63 31.12
CA ALA A 419 -7.34 8.25 32.14
C ALA A 419 -7.26 9.78 31.97
N LYS A 420 -7.15 10.26 30.73
CA LYS A 420 -7.18 11.69 30.42
C LYS A 420 -8.52 12.33 30.83
N ILE A 421 -9.64 11.68 30.54
CA ILE A 421 -10.95 12.20 30.94
C ILE A 421 -11.08 12.20 32.47
N ALA A 422 -10.69 11.12 33.16
CA ALA A 422 -10.76 11.04 34.61
C ALA A 422 -9.90 12.11 35.31
N THR A 423 -8.72 12.41 34.78
CA THR A 423 -7.87 13.50 35.31
C THR A 423 -8.48 14.87 35.07
N LEU A 424 -9.09 15.11 33.91
CA LEU A 424 -9.80 16.36 33.64
C LEU A 424 -11.04 16.52 34.52
N GLU A 425 -11.79 15.45 34.76
CA GLU A 425 -12.96 15.43 35.64
C GLU A 425 -12.56 15.72 37.09
N ASN A 426 -11.52 15.07 37.62
CA ASN A 426 -11.03 15.35 38.97
C ASN A 426 -10.51 16.80 39.12
N VAL A 427 -9.86 17.36 38.10
CA VAL A 427 -9.46 18.78 38.12
C VAL A 427 -10.68 19.69 38.10
N ALA A 428 -11.70 19.37 37.29
CA ALA A 428 -12.94 20.14 37.26
C ALA A 428 -13.66 20.09 38.61
N GLU A 429 -13.80 18.91 39.23
CA GLU A 429 -14.39 18.75 40.56
C GLU A 429 -13.63 19.54 41.65
N GLN A 430 -12.30 19.58 41.59
CA GLN A 430 -11.49 20.38 42.52
C GLN A 430 -11.65 21.88 42.29
N VAL A 431 -11.77 22.32 41.04
CA VAL A 431 -12.02 23.73 40.70
C VAL A 431 -13.42 24.15 41.15
N GLU A 432 -14.44 23.33 40.88
CA GLU A 432 -15.81 23.57 41.35
C GLU A 432 -15.89 23.58 42.88
N GLY A 433 -15.24 22.62 43.54
CA GLY A 433 -15.15 22.59 45.01
C GLY A 433 -14.42 23.81 45.58
N GLY A 434 -13.36 24.28 44.92
CA GLY A 434 -12.66 25.51 45.27
C GLY A 434 -13.51 26.77 45.07
N GLN A 435 -14.30 26.82 43.98
CA GLN A 435 -15.22 27.91 43.70
C GLN A 435 -16.36 27.96 44.73
N LEU A 436 -16.95 26.82 45.08
CA LEU A 436 -17.96 26.74 46.13
C LEU A 436 -17.39 27.12 47.50
N ALA A 437 -16.15 26.73 47.81
CA ALA A 437 -15.49 27.14 49.04
C ALA A 437 -15.24 28.66 49.08
N LEU A 438 -14.85 29.27 47.95
CA LEU A 438 -14.68 30.71 47.82
C LEU A 438 -16.02 31.44 47.97
N GLU A 439 -17.07 30.99 47.27
CA GLU A 439 -18.41 31.56 47.37
C GLU A 439 -18.94 31.51 48.81
N ASN A 440 -18.78 30.36 49.48
CA ASN A 440 -19.14 30.22 50.88
C ASN A 440 -18.32 31.18 51.77
N SER A 441 -17.01 31.29 51.55
CA SER A 441 -16.17 32.25 52.29
C SER A 441 -16.61 33.70 52.05
N MET A 442 -17.01 34.06 50.83
CA MET A 442 -17.50 35.39 50.46
C MET A 442 -18.85 35.68 51.13
N GLN A 443 -19.77 34.71 51.13
CA GLN A 443 -21.04 34.81 51.85
C GLN A 443 -20.80 35.01 53.36
N THR A 444 -19.89 34.22 53.97
CA THR A 444 -19.56 34.42 55.39
C THR A 444 -18.93 35.79 55.68
N LEU A 445 -18.13 36.33 54.75
CA LEU A 445 -17.59 37.69 54.88
C LEU A 445 -18.68 38.76 54.78
N GLN A 446 -19.63 38.62 53.86
CA GLN A 446 -20.80 39.50 53.75
C GLN A 446 -21.68 39.44 55.01
N GLU A 447 -21.88 38.25 55.58
CA GLU A 447 -22.59 38.09 56.86
C GLU A 447 -21.85 38.80 58.01
N ILE A 448 -20.52 38.67 58.07
CA ILE A 448 -19.70 39.37 59.06
C ILE A 448 -19.80 40.89 58.87
N ASP A 449 -19.75 41.39 57.63
CA ASP A 449 -19.87 42.81 57.29
C ASP A 449 -21.23 43.40 57.71
N HIS A 450 -22.31 42.66 57.44
CA HIS A 450 -23.65 42.98 57.91
C HIS A 450 -23.72 43.00 59.45
N LEU A 451 -23.05 42.09 60.16
CA LEU A 451 -22.99 42.08 61.63
C LEU A 451 -22.14 43.24 62.20
N LEU A 452 -21.15 43.71 61.46
CA LEU A 452 -20.32 44.88 61.80
C LEU A 452 -21.04 46.20 61.54
N GLY A 453 -22.21 46.17 60.89
CA GLY A 453 -23.03 47.36 60.65
C GLY A 453 -22.53 48.23 59.51
N GLN A 454 -21.69 47.70 58.61
CA GLN A 454 -21.48 48.28 57.29
C GLN A 454 -22.71 47.93 56.46
N VAL A 455 -23.76 48.74 56.60
CA VAL A 455 -24.85 48.78 55.64
C VAL A 455 -24.26 49.44 54.39
N ASP A 456 -24.30 48.75 53.26
CA ASP A 456 -24.09 49.35 51.95
C ASP A 456 -25.16 50.43 51.74
N GLU A 457 -24.88 51.65 52.19
CA GLU A 457 -25.51 52.86 51.69
C GLU A 457 -24.78 53.32 50.42
N GLU A 458 -24.69 52.45 49.41
CA GLU A 458 -24.20 52.83 48.07
C GLU A 458 -25.05 52.15 46.98
N GLU A 459 -26.38 52.26 47.11
CA GLU A 459 -27.28 52.22 45.96
C GLU A 459 -28.07 53.53 45.92
N GLU A 460 -27.42 54.61 45.47
CA GLU A 460 -28.00 55.76 44.75
C GLU A 460 -26.92 56.83 44.53
N GLU A 461 -26.80 57.32 43.29
CA GLU A 461 -25.80 58.30 42.74
C GLU A 461 -24.47 57.64 42.28
N GLU A 462 -24.05 57.63 41.01
CA GLU A 462 -24.20 58.60 39.94
C GLU A 462 -24.37 57.94 38.56
N ALA A 463 -25.20 58.59 37.74
CA ALA A 463 -25.18 58.42 36.31
C ALA A 463 -23.89 59.00 35.70
N GLN A 464 -23.45 58.39 34.59
CA GLN A 464 -22.93 59.09 33.41
C GLN A 464 -21.41 59.39 33.33
N ALA A 465 -20.66 58.43 32.80
CA ALA A 465 -19.53 58.63 31.87
C ALA A 465 -19.28 57.28 31.17
N ASP A 466 -19.87 57.01 30.00
CA ASP A 466 -19.32 57.33 28.68
C ASP A 466 -17.80 57.10 28.59
N THR A 467 -17.39 55.87 28.23
CA THR A 467 -16.46 55.61 27.11
C THR A 467 -16.41 54.12 26.78
N THR A 468 -16.62 53.86 25.50
CA THR A 468 -16.27 52.71 24.65
C THR A 468 -14.96 52.00 24.98
N GLU A 469 -14.82 50.76 24.45
CA GLU A 469 -13.58 49.96 24.28
C GLU A 469 -13.18 49.12 25.52
N ASP A 470 -13.22 47.78 25.54
CA ASP A 470 -12.61 46.83 24.61
C ASP A 470 -13.20 45.42 24.72
N ASP A 471 -13.80 44.97 23.62
CA ASP A 471 -14.11 43.57 23.30
C ASP A 471 -12.85 42.99 22.60
N VAL A 472 -11.82 42.63 23.37
CA VAL A 472 -10.47 42.27 22.84
C VAL A 472 -9.94 40.99 23.50
N TRP A 473 -10.63 39.84 23.35
CA TRP A 473 -10.03 38.53 23.69
C TRP A 473 -10.41 37.39 22.72
N LEU A 474 -10.47 37.71 21.43
CA LEU A 474 -10.48 36.72 20.35
C LEU A 474 -9.48 37.11 19.27
N GLU A 475 -8.22 36.67 19.38
CA GLU A 475 -7.51 36.10 18.21
C GLU A 475 -6.15 35.47 18.56
N ALA A 476 -5.90 34.38 17.85
CA ALA A 476 -4.74 33.51 17.93
C ALA A 476 -3.43 34.21 17.52
N GLY A 477 -2.30 33.69 18.04
CA GLY A 477 -0.92 34.19 17.80
C GLY A 477 -0.43 34.14 16.35
N PRO A 478 0.90 34.05 16.04
CA PRO A 478 2.07 33.93 16.93
C PRO A 478 3.27 34.85 16.55
N LYS A 479 4.35 34.72 17.34
CA LYS A 479 5.80 34.93 17.03
C LYS A 479 6.50 36.02 17.83
N SER A 480 7.57 35.56 18.48
CA SER A 480 8.58 36.26 19.28
C SER A 480 9.63 36.98 18.38
N PRO A 481 10.82 37.39 18.86
CA PRO A 481 11.28 37.76 20.20
C PRO A 481 12.08 39.09 20.21
N SER A 482 12.59 39.46 21.40
CA SER A 482 13.77 40.29 21.66
C SER A 482 13.53 41.78 21.95
N LYS A 483 13.81 42.22 23.19
CA LYS A 483 15.14 42.74 23.55
C LYS A 483 15.26 43.06 25.04
N THR A 484 16.38 42.60 25.55
CA THR A 484 17.09 42.91 26.79
C THR A 484 17.06 44.39 27.19
N ARG A 485 16.91 44.65 28.50
CA ARG A 485 17.36 45.92 29.10
C ARG A 485 18.06 45.65 30.44
N LYS A 486 19.30 46.10 30.51
CA LYS A 486 20.23 46.00 31.65
C LYS A 486 19.90 47.02 32.75
N HIS A 487 20.27 46.63 33.97
CA HIS A 487 20.36 47.35 35.24
C HIS A 487 21.04 48.72 35.21
N THR A 488 20.60 49.61 36.14
CA THR A 488 21.38 50.49 37.06
C THR A 488 20.35 51.12 38.03
N GLU A 489 20.17 50.70 39.29
CA GLU A 489 20.96 50.86 40.53
C GLU A 489 20.97 52.29 41.16
N LYS A 490 20.31 52.39 42.33
CA LYS A 490 20.39 53.35 43.48
C LYS A 490 18.97 53.53 44.04
N GLY A 491 18.66 53.39 45.32
CA GLY A 491 19.43 53.17 46.53
C GLY A 491 18.62 53.70 47.71
N ASN A 492 18.38 52.82 48.68
CA ASN A 492 18.25 53.05 50.12
C ASN A 492 16.88 53.01 50.84
N SER A 493 16.89 52.12 51.86
CA SER A 493 16.24 52.12 53.17
C SER A 493 14.72 51.95 53.31
N GLY A 494 14.34 50.77 53.83
CA GLY A 494 13.10 50.54 54.58
C GLY A 494 12.56 49.12 54.40
N GLN A 495 13.00 48.14 55.21
CA GLN A 495 12.23 46.90 55.39
C GLN A 495 11.02 47.19 56.29
N PRO A 496 9.90 46.47 56.10
CA PRO A 496 9.70 45.26 56.90
C PRO A 496 9.20 44.05 56.09
N GLN A 497 9.81 42.91 56.42
CA GLN A 497 9.29 41.53 56.42
C GLN A 497 8.39 41.04 55.28
N ASP A 498 9.02 40.24 54.43
CA ASP A 498 8.43 39.34 53.46
C ASP A 498 7.77 38.14 54.16
N ALA A 499 6.50 37.88 53.86
CA ALA A 499 5.65 36.86 54.50
C ALA A 499 6.02 35.42 54.11
N TRP A 500 7.10 35.23 53.34
CA TRP A 500 7.48 33.95 52.75
C TRP A 500 8.78 33.35 53.32
N SER A 501 9.40 33.97 54.33
CA SER A 501 10.61 33.42 54.98
C SER A 501 10.34 32.27 55.97
N GLY A 502 9.11 31.73 56.01
CA GLY A 502 8.69 30.73 57.00
C GLY A 502 8.57 29.29 56.50
N LEU A 503 8.77 28.99 55.22
CA LEU A 503 8.50 27.66 54.66
C LEU A 503 9.76 26.97 54.11
N HIS A 504 10.71 26.68 55.00
CA HIS A 504 11.72 25.63 54.76
C HIS A 504 11.39 24.41 55.62
N GLY A 505 10.64 23.47 55.04
CA GLY A 505 10.38 22.16 55.62
C GLY A 505 11.52 21.20 55.34
N ASN A 506 12.46 21.10 56.28
CA ASN A 506 13.33 19.93 56.40
C ASN A 506 12.49 18.74 56.88
N LEU A 507 12.12 17.83 55.97
CA LEU A 507 11.73 16.47 56.31
C LEU A 507 12.79 15.52 55.75
N GLY A 508 13.92 15.48 56.46
CA GLY A 508 14.93 14.46 56.29
C GLY A 508 14.77 13.35 57.33
N LEU A 509 14.91 12.11 56.84
CA LEU A 509 15.45 10.95 57.55
C LEU A 509 14.54 10.26 58.58
N ILE A 510 13.68 9.38 58.09
CA ILE A 510 13.18 8.24 58.86
C ILE A 510 14.19 7.08 58.73
N GLY A 511 14.92 6.84 59.82
CA GLY A 511 15.29 5.53 60.35
C GLY A 511 16.23 4.64 59.52
N GLN A 512 17.53 4.79 59.74
CA GLN A 512 18.52 3.74 59.48
C GLN A 512 19.65 3.81 60.53
N GLU A 513 19.56 3.01 61.60
CA GLU A 513 20.66 2.46 62.43
C GLU A 513 20.06 1.20 63.13
N ASP A 514 20.38 -0.03 62.73
CA ASP A 514 21.56 -0.89 62.98
C ASP A 514 21.65 -1.56 64.37
N ALA A 515 21.97 -2.86 64.28
CA ALA A 515 22.13 -3.94 65.25
C ALA A 515 22.74 -3.66 66.64
N VAL A 516 22.18 -4.32 67.67
CA VAL A 516 22.81 -5.39 68.49
C VAL A 516 21.76 -6.43 68.86
#